data_AF-A0A6G1SFR4-F1
#
_entry.id   AF-A0A6G1SFR4-F1
#
_cell.length_a   1.000
_cell.length_b   1.000
_cell.length_c   1.000
_cell.angle_alpha   90.00
_cell.angle_beta   90.00
_cell.angle_gamma   90.00
#
_symmetry.space_group_name_H-M   'P 1'
#
loop_
_entity.id
_entity.type
_entity.pdbx_description
1 polymer ?
#
loop_
_entity_poly.entity_id
_entity_poly.type
_entity_poly.pdbx_seq_one_letter_code
_entity_poly.pdbx_strand_id
1 'polypeptide(L)'
;MGKGYNNFMSKKAFHPGSYANQKRIKEAEEKEAALVKHEEEKYAQYRKEQELFQQKSLVSKESKDKLSLSFMYEAPPGTSQEVKSETILKKEIVLKNDQDIDPLPEGSLVWKRTRQP
;
A
#
# COMPACT_ATOMS: atom_id res chain seq x y z
N MET A 1 20.74 30.51 -9.49
CA MET A 1 19.91 29.89 -8.43
C MET A 1 20.74 29.81 -7.15
N GLY A 2 20.46 30.69 -6.20
CA GLY A 2 21.31 30.90 -5.02
C GLY A 2 21.35 29.68 -4.11
N LYS A 3 22.56 29.25 -3.75
CA LYS A 3 22.83 28.33 -2.63
C LYS A 3 22.60 29.10 -1.32
N GLY A 4 21.34 29.39 -1.00
CA GLY A 4 20.96 30.07 0.25
C GLY A 4 21.07 29.14 1.46
N TYR A 5 21.12 29.73 2.66
CA TYR A 5 21.19 29.00 3.95
C TYR A 5 20.13 27.90 4.08
N ASN A 6 18.90 28.16 3.63
CA ASN A 6 17.83 27.16 3.64
C ASN A 6 18.15 25.92 2.77
N ASN A 7 18.81 26.09 1.63
CA ASN A 7 19.23 24.96 0.79
C ASN A 7 20.37 24.18 1.47
N PHE A 8 21.31 24.87 2.12
CA PHE A 8 22.34 24.21 2.94
C PHE A 8 21.73 23.43 4.10
N MET A 9 20.74 24.00 4.78
CA MET A 9 20.06 23.37 5.90
C MET A 9 19.20 22.18 5.48
N SER A 10 18.48 22.24 4.37
CA SER A 10 17.69 21.10 3.86
C SER A 10 18.54 19.90 3.42
N LYS A 11 19.85 20.06 3.23
CA LYS A 11 20.78 18.93 3.02
C LYS A 11 21.20 18.23 4.31
N LYS A 12 20.94 18.83 5.47
CA LYS A 12 21.24 18.25 6.78
C LYS A 12 20.17 17.22 7.14
N ALA A 13 20.61 16.07 7.65
CA ALA A 13 19.74 14.94 7.97
C ALA A 13 18.71 15.23 9.07
N PHE A 14 18.92 16.27 9.89
CA PHE A 14 18.03 16.65 10.99
C PHE A 14 17.05 17.77 10.62
N HIS A 15 17.22 18.44 9.48
CA HIS A 15 16.37 19.58 9.15
C HIS A 15 15.01 19.12 8.63
N PRO A 16 13.87 19.60 9.18
CA PRO A 16 12.54 19.09 8.80
C PRO A 16 12.21 19.31 7.31
N GLY A 17 12.72 20.40 6.74
CA GLY A 17 12.62 20.69 5.30
C GLY A 17 13.47 19.80 4.38
N SER A 18 14.21 18.83 4.92
CA SER A 18 14.95 17.86 4.12
C SER A 18 14.02 16.85 3.49
N TYR A 19 14.21 16.55 2.20
CA TYR A 19 13.42 15.57 1.47
C TYR A 19 13.40 14.19 2.17
N ALA A 20 14.54 13.75 2.72
CA ALA A 20 14.63 12.48 3.43
C ALA A 20 13.78 12.44 4.71
N ASN A 21 13.65 13.57 5.41
CA ASN A 21 12.79 13.68 6.60
C ASN A 21 11.32 13.74 6.22
N GLN A 22 10.96 14.53 5.21
CA GLN A 22 9.59 14.60 4.69
C GLN A 22 9.11 13.24 4.19
N LYS A 23 9.98 12.48 3.51
CA LYS A 23 9.67 11.12 3.08
C LYS A 23 9.41 10.20 4.28
N ARG A 24 10.26 10.23 5.31
CA ARG A 24 10.06 9.44 6.54
C ARG A 24 8.76 9.80 7.28
N ILE A 25 8.41 11.09 7.33
CA ILE A 25 7.14 11.55 7.91
C ILE A 25 5.97 10.97 7.10
N LYS A 26 6.00 11.11 5.77
CA LYS A 26 4.94 10.59 4.90
C LYS A 26 4.76 9.08 5.01
N GLU A 27 5.87 8.33 5.05
CA GLU A 27 5.81 6.88 5.25
C GLU A 27 5.26 6.50 6.63
N ALA A 28 5.52 7.30 7.66
CA ALA A 28 4.95 7.09 8.99
C ALA A 28 3.44 7.39 9.00
N GLU A 29 3.01 8.51 8.42
CA GLU A 29 1.61 8.90 8.26
C GLU A 29 0.82 7.85 7.47
N GLU A 30 1.38 7.34 6.37
CA GLU A 30 0.75 6.29 5.55
C GLU A 30 0.60 4.98 6.34
N LYS A 31 1.62 4.59 7.12
CA LYS A 31 1.54 3.41 7.99
C LYS A 31 0.49 3.57 9.08
N GLU A 32 0.42 4.74 9.72
CA GLU A 32 -0.59 5.03 10.74
C GLU A 32 -2.00 4.98 10.15
N ALA A 33 -2.23 5.63 9.00
CA ALA A 33 -3.51 5.58 8.29
C ALA A 33 -3.90 4.15 7.91
N ALA A 34 -2.94 3.33 7.47
CA ALA A 34 -3.19 1.92 7.16
C ALA A 34 -3.57 1.10 8.40
N LEU A 35 -2.93 1.35 9.55
CA LEU A 35 -3.27 0.68 10.82
C LEU A 35 -4.68 1.02 11.27
N VAL A 36 -5.05 2.30 11.28
CA VAL A 36 -6.39 2.76 11.63
C VAL A 36 -7.44 2.11 10.72
N LYS A 37 -7.21 2.12 9.40
CA LYS A 37 -8.11 1.45 8.45
C LYS A 37 -8.25 -0.06 8.76
N HIS A 38 -7.13 -0.73 9.08
CA HIS A 38 -7.15 -2.15 9.41
C HIS A 38 -7.94 -2.45 10.69
N GLU A 39 -7.88 -1.57 11.68
CA GLU A 39 -8.65 -1.66 12.92
C GLU A 39 -10.15 -1.43 12.69
N GLU A 40 -10.50 -0.43 11.89
CA GLU A 40 -11.88 -0.17 11.48
C GLU A 40 -12.49 -1.35 10.71
N GLU A 41 -11.73 -1.95 9.78
CA GLU A 41 -12.16 -3.14 9.05
C GLU A 41 -12.42 -4.33 9.97
N LYS A 42 -11.55 -4.57 10.96
CA LYS A 42 -11.75 -5.61 11.98
C LYS A 42 -13.01 -5.34 12.80
N TYR A 43 -13.24 -4.09 13.19
CA TYR A 43 -14.43 -3.72 13.94
C TYR A 43 -15.72 -3.90 13.13
N ALA A 44 -15.69 -3.54 11.84
CA ALA A 44 -16.81 -3.74 10.93
C ALA A 44 -17.13 -5.23 10.72
N GLN A 45 -16.11 -6.09 10.58
CA GLN A 45 -16.28 -7.55 10.51
C GLN A 45 -16.89 -8.10 11.79
N TYR A 46 -16.35 -7.73 12.95
CA TYR A 46 -16.89 -8.14 14.24
C TYR A 46 -18.36 -7.76 14.40
N ARG A 47 -18.73 -6.52 14.03
CA ARG A 47 -20.12 -6.08 14.09
C ARG A 47 -21.04 -6.93 13.21
N LYS A 48 -20.63 -7.22 11.96
CA LYS A 48 -21.38 -8.11 11.06
C LYS A 48 -21.56 -9.49 11.66
N GLU A 49 -20.51 -10.06 12.27
CA GLU A 49 -20.58 -11.37 12.93
C GLU A 49 -21.55 -11.37 14.12
N GLN A 50 -21.58 -10.30 14.92
CA GLN A 50 -22.54 -10.15 16.01
C GLN A 50 -23.99 -10.08 15.51
N GLU A 51 -24.25 -9.31 14.47
CA GLU A 51 -25.58 -9.23 13.84
C GLU A 51 -26.01 -10.59 13.26
N LEU A 52 -25.09 -11.31 12.60
CA LEU A 52 -25.34 -12.68 12.11
C LEU A 52 -25.59 -13.66 13.26
N PHE A 53 -24.87 -13.54 14.37
CA PHE A 53 -25.07 -14.40 15.54
C PHE A 53 -26.46 -14.20 16.15
N GLN A 54 -26.90 -12.95 16.30
CA GLN A 54 -28.24 -12.61 16.76
C GLN A 54 -29.31 -13.15 15.79
N GLN A 55 -29.11 -12.97 14.48
CA GLN A 55 -30.01 -13.51 13.46
C GLN A 55 -30.08 -15.04 13.52
N LYS A 56 -28.95 -15.74 13.64
CA LYS A 56 -28.88 -17.21 13.76
C LYS A 56 -29.61 -17.74 15.00
N SER A 57 -29.62 -16.99 16.10
CA SER A 57 -30.36 -17.38 17.31
C SER A 57 -31.88 -17.40 17.10
N LEU A 58 -32.40 -16.59 16.17
CA LEU A 58 -33.82 -16.50 15.85
C LEU A 58 -34.28 -17.55 14.82
N VAL A 59 -33.34 -18.31 14.24
CA VAL A 59 -33.59 -19.22 13.12
C VAL A 59 -33.73 -20.68 13.59
N SER A 60 -34.84 -21.33 13.19
CA SER A 60 -35.17 -22.74 13.49
C SER A 60 -34.13 -23.74 12.93
N LYS A 61 -34.12 -24.98 13.43
CA LYS A 61 -33.13 -26.02 13.08
C LYS A 61 -33.05 -26.30 11.56
N GLU A 62 -34.15 -26.24 10.82
CA GLU A 62 -34.18 -26.55 9.38
C GLU A 62 -33.57 -25.44 8.49
N SER A 63 -33.56 -24.20 8.96
CA SER A 63 -32.99 -23.06 8.23
C SER A 63 -31.52 -22.79 8.59
N LYS A 64 -30.97 -23.49 9.60
CA LYS A 64 -29.54 -23.45 9.93
C LYS A 64 -28.66 -24.07 8.84
N ASP A 65 -29.10 -25.15 8.22
CA ASP A 65 -28.34 -25.81 7.14
C ASP A 65 -28.23 -24.90 5.90
N LYS A 66 -29.29 -24.13 5.59
CA LYS A 66 -29.26 -23.14 4.50
C LYS A 66 -28.33 -21.97 4.80
N LEU A 67 -28.23 -21.54 6.06
CA LEU A 67 -27.27 -20.50 6.49
C LEU A 67 -25.83 -21.00 6.53
N SER A 68 -25.61 -22.31 6.72
CA SER A 68 -24.27 -22.91 6.70
C SER A 68 -23.59 -22.82 5.33
N LEU A 69 -24.34 -22.64 4.25
CA LEU A 69 -23.83 -22.47 2.89
C LEU A 69 -23.39 -21.02 2.57
N SER A 70 -23.62 -20.06 3.49
CA SER A 70 -23.29 -18.64 3.27
C SER A 70 -21.82 -18.38 2.95
N PHE A 71 -20.90 -19.17 3.54
CA PHE A 71 -19.46 -18.99 3.30
C PHE A 71 -19.04 -19.29 1.86
N MET A 72 -19.83 -20.08 1.11
CA MET A 72 -19.51 -20.43 -0.28
C MET A 72 -19.82 -19.28 -1.26
N TYR A 73 -20.71 -18.37 -0.88
CA TYR A 73 -21.17 -17.26 -1.71
C TYR A 73 -20.62 -15.91 -1.25
N GLU A 74 -20.07 -15.83 -0.04
CA GLU A 74 -19.38 -14.63 0.42
C GLU A 74 -17.96 -14.61 -0.14
N ALA A 75 -17.64 -13.55 -0.87
CA ALA A 75 -16.31 -13.42 -1.48
C ALA A 75 -15.25 -13.35 -0.36
N PRO A 76 -14.20 -14.18 -0.42
CA PRO A 76 -13.17 -14.16 0.60
C PRO A 76 -12.50 -12.79 0.67
N PRO A 77 -12.09 -12.34 1.87
CA PRO A 77 -11.47 -11.04 2.07
C PRO A 77 -10.28 -10.87 1.12
N GLY A 78 -10.26 -9.77 0.37
CA GLY A 78 -9.22 -9.47 -0.63
C GLY A 78 -9.54 -9.89 -2.07
N THR A 79 -10.63 -10.61 -2.34
CA THR A 79 -11.03 -10.99 -3.72
C THR A 79 -12.06 -10.08 -4.38
N SER A 80 -12.55 -9.07 -3.66
CA SER A 80 -13.52 -8.11 -4.17
C SER A 80 -13.02 -7.50 -5.48
N GLN A 81 -13.90 -7.40 -6.48
CA GLN A 81 -13.59 -6.96 -7.85
C GLN A 81 -12.87 -5.59 -7.87
N GLU A 82 -13.18 -4.74 -6.91
CA GLU A 82 -12.56 -3.42 -6.70
C GLU A 82 -11.06 -3.51 -6.36
N VAL A 83 -10.64 -4.51 -5.58
CA VAL A 83 -9.23 -4.72 -5.23
C VAL A 83 -8.44 -5.19 -6.47
N LYS A 84 -9.09 -5.93 -7.37
CA LYS A 84 -8.49 -6.38 -8.65
C LYS A 84 -8.33 -5.23 -9.64
N SER A 85 -9.34 -4.37 -9.79
CA SER A 85 -9.23 -3.19 -10.66
C SER A 85 -8.20 -2.21 -10.15
N GLU A 86 -8.14 -1.94 -8.84
CA GLU A 86 -7.13 -1.08 -8.24
C GLU A 86 -5.70 -1.62 -8.39
N THR A 87 -5.50 -2.93 -8.25
CA THR A 87 -4.18 -3.54 -8.46
C THR A 87 -3.75 -3.52 -9.92
N ILE A 88 -4.66 -3.70 -10.87
CA ILE A 88 -4.38 -3.58 -12.31
C ILE A 88 -3.99 -2.13 -12.65
N LEU A 89 -4.76 -1.14 -12.16
CA LEU A 89 -4.48 0.29 -12.39
C LEU A 89 -3.15 0.72 -11.76
N LYS A 90 -2.86 0.31 -10.52
CA LYS A 90 -1.57 0.58 -9.87
C LYS A 90 -0.40 -0.03 -10.65
N LYS A 91 -0.56 -1.25 -11.15
CA LYS A 91 0.46 -1.92 -11.99
C LYS A 91 0.67 -1.18 -13.31
N GLU A 92 -0.40 -0.66 -13.91
CA GLU A 92 -0.33 0.13 -15.13
C GLU A 92 0.37 1.49 -14.92
N ILE A 93 0.15 2.13 -13.76
CA ILE A 93 0.83 3.38 -13.38
C ILE A 93 2.33 3.15 -13.14
N VAL A 94 2.70 2.05 -12.47
CA VAL A 94 4.12 1.69 -12.27
C VAL A 94 4.82 1.44 -13.61
N LEU A 95 4.19 0.70 -14.52
CA LEU A 95 4.73 0.45 -15.86
C LEU A 95 4.89 1.72 -16.70
N LYS A 96 4.03 2.73 -16.50
CA LYS A 96 4.16 4.04 -17.15
C LYS A 96 5.30 4.87 -16.57
N ASN A 97 5.53 4.80 -15.25
CA ASN A 97 6.63 5.51 -14.60
C ASN A 97 8.02 4.91 -14.89
N ASP A 98 8.10 3.62 -15.21
CA ASP A 98 9.36 2.96 -15.60
C ASP A 98 9.79 3.28 -17.05
N GLN A 99 8.89 3.81 -17.88
CA GLN A 99 9.21 4.22 -19.26
C GLN A 99 9.89 5.60 -19.36
N ASP A 100 9.94 6.37 -18.27
CA ASP A 100 10.58 7.69 -18.20
C ASP A 100 12.02 7.65 -17.62
N ILE A 101 12.62 6.46 -17.50
CA ILE A 101 14.07 6.34 -17.22
C ILE A 101 14.81 6.57 -18.53
N ASP A 102 15.34 7.78 -18.71
CA ASP A 102 16.21 8.13 -19.85
C ASP A 102 17.26 7.02 -20.09
N PRO A 103 17.39 6.48 -21.31
CA PRO A 103 18.48 5.57 -21.61
C PRO A 103 19.80 6.30 -21.36
N LEU A 104 20.64 5.70 -20.50
CA LEU A 104 21.98 6.20 -20.20
C LEU A 104 22.67 6.65 -21.50
N PRO A 105 23.24 7.86 -21.56
CA PRO A 105 23.84 8.35 -22.79
C PRO A 105 24.95 7.40 -23.23
N GLU A 106 24.90 7.00 -24.51
CA GLU A 106 25.90 6.19 -25.19
C GLU A 106 27.26 6.90 -25.18
N GLY A 107 27.99 6.80 -24.08
CA GLY A 107 29.23 7.55 -23.89
C GLY A 107 29.84 7.54 -22.48
N SER A 108 29.24 6.85 -21.50
CA SER A 108 29.91 6.68 -20.21
C SER A 108 31.03 5.65 -20.31
N LEU A 109 32.26 6.17 -20.40
CA LEU A 109 33.51 5.42 -20.33
C LEU A 109 33.57 4.58 -19.05
N VAL A 110 33.24 3.29 -19.17
CA VAL A 110 33.61 2.28 -18.20
C VAL A 110 35.13 2.21 -18.17
N TRP A 111 35.75 2.68 -17.09
CA TRP A 111 37.17 2.47 -16.82
C TRP A 111 37.44 0.96 -16.81
N LYS A 112 38.04 0.44 -17.88
CA LYS A 112 38.61 -0.91 -17.89
C LYS A 112 39.70 -0.94 -16.82
N ARG A 113 39.42 -1.63 -15.72
CA ARG A 113 40.40 -2.02 -14.70
C ARG A 113 41.51 -2.80 -15.41
N THR A 114 42.67 -2.18 -15.58
CA THR A 114 43.88 -2.87 -16.06
C THR A 114 44.26 -3.93 -15.03
N ARG A 115 44.18 -5.20 -15.43
CA ARG A 115 44.83 -6.30 -14.73
C ARG A 115 46.28 -6.28 -15.21
N GLN A 116 47.17 -5.69 -14.42
CA GLN A 116 48.61 -5.85 -14.65
C GLN A 116 49.02 -7.30 -14.27
N PRO A 117 50.00 -7.88 -14.97
CA PRO A 117 50.43 -9.28 -14.79
C PRO A 117 51.18 -9.53 -13.48
#